data_AF-A0AAU9MLR8-F1
#
_entry.id   AF-A0AAU9MLR8-F1
#
_cell.length_a   1.000
_cell.length_b   1.000
_cell.length_c   1.000
_cell.angle_alpha   90.00
_cell.angle_beta   90.00
_cell.angle_gamma   90.00
#
_symmetry.space_group_name_H-M   'P 1'
#
loop_
_entity.id
_entity.type
_entity.pdbx_description
1 polymer ?
#
loop_
_entity_poly.entity_id
_entity_poly.type
_entity_poly.pdbx_seq_one_letter_code
_entity_poly.pdbx_strand_id
1 'polypeptide(L)'
;MLHSRFQYFDKWGSAELIELSSQKKRLDRDLNYDAWLSDPTHIRPSAQVVWPIVGQEILNGDLGGGFRGIHITSGFFQIWRASGITSELQLYCTVIGGLVFAALILFASLFHYHKAAPKLAWFQDVESMLNDHLAGLLGLGSLSLSWVGHQVHVSLPVNQFLNVGVDPKEIPFPHEFILNRDLLVQLYPSFAEGATPFFTLNWSKYADNLTFRGGLDPVTGGLWLTDTGRSTRNNLAECPEIIYVNHVVVDPFPYDP
;
A
#
# COMPACT_ATOMS: atom_id res chain seq x y z
N MET A 1 -33.82 8.72 -4.91
CA MET A 1 -33.03 7.56 -4.40
C MET A 1 -31.55 7.60 -4.80
N LEU A 2 -31.16 8.07 -5.99
CA LEU A 2 -29.73 8.25 -6.35
C LEU A 2 -29.04 9.40 -5.60
N HIS A 3 -29.81 10.41 -5.18
CA HIS A 3 -29.30 11.62 -4.51
C HIS A 3 -28.70 11.37 -3.11
N SER A 4 -29.14 10.31 -2.41
CA SER A 4 -28.58 9.95 -1.10
C SER A 4 -27.38 9.02 -1.22
N ARG A 5 -27.35 8.11 -2.21
CA ARG A 5 -26.30 7.08 -2.33
C ARG A 5 -24.91 7.65 -2.63
N PHE A 6 -24.83 8.73 -3.42
CA PHE A 6 -23.56 9.40 -3.71
C PHE A 6 -22.99 10.13 -2.49
N GLN A 7 -23.85 10.78 -1.68
CA GLN A 7 -23.43 11.40 -0.42
C GLN A 7 -22.92 10.38 0.59
N TYR A 8 -23.46 9.16 0.62
CA TYR A 8 -22.94 8.12 1.49
C TYR A 8 -21.57 7.63 0.99
N PHE A 9 -21.42 7.29 -0.30
CA PHE A 9 -20.15 6.76 -0.80
C PHE A 9 -18.96 7.73 -0.60
N ASP A 10 -19.16 9.02 -0.91
CA ASP A 10 -18.10 10.03 -0.79
C ASP A 10 -17.80 10.43 0.67
N LYS A 11 -18.82 10.48 1.54
CA LYS A 11 -18.62 10.74 2.97
C LYS A 11 -17.90 9.58 3.66
N TRP A 12 -18.16 8.34 3.24
CA TRP A 12 -17.50 7.17 3.80
C TRP A 12 -16.03 7.08 3.36
N GLY A 13 -15.72 7.28 2.07
CA GLY A 13 -14.32 7.26 1.60
C GLY A 13 -13.45 8.38 2.18
N SER A 14 -14.00 9.59 2.30
CA SER A 14 -13.29 10.70 2.96
C SER A 14 -13.18 10.52 4.47
N ALA A 15 -14.19 9.95 5.15
CA ALA A 15 -14.12 9.63 6.57
C ALA A 15 -13.07 8.54 6.85
N GLU A 16 -12.96 7.52 6.00
CA GLU A 16 -11.97 6.44 6.15
C GLU A 16 -10.54 6.98 5.97
N LEU A 17 -10.30 7.83 4.97
CA LEU A 17 -8.99 8.48 4.80
C LEU A 17 -8.68 9.47 5.93
N ILE A 18 -9.69 10.16 6.46
CA ILE A 18 -9.55 10.99 7.65
C ILE A 18 -9.27 10.13 8.87
N GLU A 19 -9.86 8.95 9.02
CA GLU A 19 -9.62 8.02 10.12
C GLU A 19 -8.22 7.39 10.06
N LEU A 20 -7.78 7.02 8.84
CA LEU A 20 -6.40 6.60 8.55
C LEU A 20 -5.41 7.74 8.82
N SER A 21 -5.74 8.97 8.46
CA SER A 21 -4.91 10.15 8.77
C SER A 21 -5.05 10.61 10.23
N SER A 22 -6.12 10.28 10.95
CA SER A 22 -6.35 10.61 12.37
C SER A 22 -5.39 9.85 13.29
N GLN A 23 -4.74 8.80 12.77
CA GLN A 23 -3.56 8.21 13.38
C GLN A 23 -2.42 9.24 13.57
N LYS A 24 -2.43 10.39 12.85
CA LYS A 24 -1.49 11.53 12.99
C LYS A 24 -1.27 11.97 14.42
N LYS A 25 -2.35 12.05 15.22
CA LYS A 25 -2.26 12.66 16.56
C LYS A 25 -1.53 11.76 17.57
N ARG A 26 -1.17 10.54 17.17
CA ARG A 26 -0.56 9.50 18.00
C ARG A 26 0.92 9.23 17.65
N LEU A 27 1.42 9.77 16.54
CA LEU A 27 2.69 9.34 15.96
C LEU A 27 3.97 9.84 16.68
N ASP A 28 4.02 11.07 17.23
CA ASP A 28 5.26 11.63 17.80
C ASP A 28 5.45 11.33 19.29
N ARG A 29 4.40 10.87 19.96
CA ARG A 29 4.40 10.73 21.43
C ARG A 29 3.84 9.40 21.93
N ASP A 30 3.00 8.76 21.13
CA ASP A 30 2.19 7.63 21.57
C ASP A 30 2.45 6.34 20.75
N LEU A 31 3.47 6.35 19.87
CA LEU A 31 3.85 5.24 18.98
C LEU A 31 5.23 4.67 19.35
N ASN A 32 5.38 3.34 19.34
CA ASN A 32 6.67 2.66 19.60
C ASN A 32 7.23 1.92 18.37
N TYR A 33 7.07 2.51 17.17
CA TYR A 33 7.38 1.82 15.92
C TYR A 33 8.87 1.54 15.73
N ASP A 34 9.75 2.53 15.97
CA ASP A 34 11.20 2.36 15.81
C ASP A 34 11.75 1.29 16.77
N ALA A 35 11.26 1.31 18.02
CA ALA A 35 11.60 0.30 19.01
C ALA A 35 11.11 -1.10 18.57
N TRP A 36 9.86 -1.21 18.12
CA TRP A 36 9.31 -2.47 17.63
C TRP A 36 10.05 -3.00 16.40
N LEU A 37 10.51 -2.13 15.51
CA LEU A 37 11.25 -2.54 14.32
C LEU A 37 12.62 -3.15 14.65
N SER A 38 13.23 -2.72 15.76
CA SER A 38 14.50 -3.27 16.27
C SER A 38 14.35 -4.67 16.90
N ASP A 39 13.23 -4.93 17.57
CA ASP A 39 12.91 -6.24 18.16
C ASP A 39 11.41 -6.55 18.04
N PRO A 40 10.97 -7.06 16.87
CA PRO A 40 9.57 -7.34 16.62
C PRO A 40 9.05 -8.58 17.37
N THR A 41 9.92 -9.35 18.02
CA THR A 41 9.56 -10.59 18.72
C THR A 41 9.23 -10.37 20.19
N HIS A 42 9.92 -9.45 20.87
CA HIS A 42 9.69 -9.19 22.29
C HIS A 42 8.92 -7.90 22.56
N ILE A 43 9.01 -6.90 21.66
CA ILE A 43 8.29 -5.63 21.82
C ILE A 43 6.89 -5.78 21.23
N ARG A 44 5.89 -5.31 21.96
CA ARG A 44 4.50 -5.33 21.52
C ARG A 44 4.13 -4.00 20.84
N PRO A 45 3.37 -4.03 19.73
CA PRO A 45 3.00 -2.81 19.01
C PRO A 45 2.03 -1.95 19.84
N SER A 46 2.31 -0.65 19.89
CA SER A 46 1.51 0.34 20.61
C SER A 46 1.40 1.62 19.80
N ALA A 47 0.19 2.16 19.72
CA ALA A 47 -0.09 3.42 19.03
C ALA A 47 -1.05 4.33 19.80
N GLN A 48 -1.32 4.04 21.09
CA GLN A 48 -2.25 4.81 21.89
C GLN A 48 -1.79 4.90 23.33
N VAL A 49 -1.77 6.12 23.87
CA VAL A 49 -1.45 6.41 25.25
C VAL A 49 -2.64 7.10 25.92
N VAL A 50 -2.99 6.63 27.10
CA VAL A 50 -4.06 7.19 27.91
C VAL A 50 -3.51 8.30 28.80
N TRP A 51 -4.23 9.42 28.87
CA TRP A 51 -3.83 10.58 29.65
C TRP A 51 -4.07 10.35 31.16
N PRO A 52 -3.16 10.78 32.05
CA PRO A 52 -3.31 10.59 33.50
C PRO A 52 -4.21 11.67 34.11
N ILE A 53 -5.53 11.47 34.05
CA ILE A 53 -6.51 12.43 34.59
C ILE A 53 -7.19 11.89 35.87
N VAL A 54 -7.63 10.62 35.84
CA VAL A 54 -8.46 10.03 36.91
C VAL A 54 -7.95 8.67 37.41
N GLY A 55 -6.70 8.30 37.15
CA GLY A 55 -6.18 6.96 37.44
C GLY A 55 -6.27 5.98 36.26
N GLN A 56 -6.72 6.45 35.09
CA GLN A 56 -6.87 5.66 33.87
C GLN A 56 -5.53 5.30 33.19
N GLU A 57 -4.41 5.85 33.67
CA GLU A 57 -3.05 5.50 33.22
C GLU A 57 -2.65 4.06 33.53
N ILE A 58 -3.41 3.35 34.38
CA ILE A 58 -3.25 1.89 34.57
C ILE A 58 -3.43 1.11 33.26
N LEU A 59 -4.14 1.68 32.28
CA LEU A 59 -4.30 1.10 30.95
C LEU A 59 -3.02 1.20 30.10
N ASN A 60 -2.05 2.04 30.49
CA ASN A 60 -0.75 2.12 29.85
C ASN A 60 0.17 1.02 30.39
N GLY A 61 0.00 -0.19 29.86
CA GLY A 61 0.86 -1.33 30.18
C GLY A 61 2.28 -1.14 29.65
N ASP A 62 3.25 -1.81 30.27
CA ASP A 62 4.61 -1.91 29.73
C ASP A 62 4.63 -2.90 28.55
N LEU A 63 5.02 -2.41 27.38
CA LEU A 63 4.99 -3.14 26.12
C LEU A 63 6.39 -3.48 25.59
N GLY A 64 7.44 -3.14 26.35
CA GLY A 64 8.82 -3.28 25.92
C GLY A 64 9.36 -2.01 25.22
N GLY A 65 10.69 -1.92 25.10
CA GLY A 65 11.35 -0.76 24.48
C GLY A 65 11.26 0.53 25.29
N GLY A 66 10.97 0.45 26.59
CA GLY A 66 10.82 1.62 27.47
C GLY A 66 9.52 2.40 27.27
N PHE A 67 8.56 1.84 26.52
CA PHE A 67 7.31 2.48 26.16
C PHE A 67 6.12 1.91 26.94
N ARG A 68 5.24 2.79 27.44
CA ARG A 68 4.00 2.41 28.13
C ARG A 68 2.77 2.93 27.39
N GLY A 69 1.86 2.03 27.03
CA GLY A 69 0.67 2.37 26.28
C GLY A 69 -0.29 1.20 26.13
N ILE A 70 -1.23 1.34 25.20
CA ILE A 70 -2.21 0.31 24.87
C ILE A 70 -1.67 -0.55 23.73
N HIS A 71 -1.63 -1.87 23.97
CA HIS A 71 -1.31 -2.85 22.95
C HIS A 71 -2.36 -2.83 21.84
N ILE A 72 -1.92 -2.61 20.59
CA ILE A 72 -2.80 -2.62 19.42
C ILE A 72 -2.77 -3.99 18.74
N THR A 73 -3.93 -4.47 18.28
CA THR A 73 -4.07 -5.76 17.58
C THR A 73 -4.49 -5.60 16.12
N SER A 74 -4.42 -4.39 15.57
CA SER A 74 -4.85 -4.06 14.20
C SER A 74 -3.87 -4.49 13.11
N GLY A 75 -2.62 -4.83 13.46
CA GLY A 75 -1.63 -5.33 12.49
C GLY A 75 -0.94 -4.25 11.64
N PHE A 76 -1.10 -2.96 11.96
CA PHE A 76 -0.52 -1.87 11.16
C PHE A 76 1.02 -1.91 11.10
N PHE A 77 1.68 -2.31 12.18
CA PHE A 77 3.15 -2.33 12.25
C PHE A 77 3.74 -3.33 11.27
N GLN A 78 3.09 -4.48 11.09
CA GLN A 78 3.47 -5.50 10.12
C GLN A 78 3.26 -4.99 8.68
N ILE A 79 2.19 -4.24 8.41
CA ILE A 79 1.92 -3.64 7.09
C ILE A 79 2.98 -2.58 6.76
N TRP A 80 3.34 -1.72 7.71
CA TRP A 80 4.36 -0.69 7.52
C TRP A 80 5.74 -1.29 7.28
N ARG A 81 6.11 -2.33 8.04
CA ARG A 81 7.34 -3.10 7.80
C ARG A 81 7.34 -3.73 6.39
N ALA A 82 6.25 -4.38 6.00
CA ALA A 82 6.10 -4.96 4.65
C ALA A 82 6.15 -3.89 3.54
N SER A 83 5.76 -2.65 3.84
CA SER A 83 5.83 -1.52 2.90
C SER A 83 7.21 -0.88 2.81
N GLY A 84 8.18 -1.33 3.62
CA GLY A 84 9.54 -0.80 3.66
C GLY A 84 9.69 0.50 4.46
N ILE A 85 8.78 0.77 5.39
CA ILE A 85 8.82 1.97 6.23
C ILE A 85 9.79 1.76 7.39
N THR A 86 10.85 2.57 7.47
CA THR A 86 11.93 2.40 8.46
C THR A 86 11.99 3.51 9.51
N SER A 87 11.25 4.61 9.33
CA SER A 87 11.27 5.73 10.26
C SER A 87 9.91 6.38 10.45
N GLU A 88 9.72 7.00 11.62
CA GLU A 88 8.51 7.76 11.95
C GLU A 88 8.28 8.93 10.97
N LEU A 89 9.34 9.55 10.46
CA LEU A 89 9.24 10.65 9.49
C LEU A 89 8.49 10.22 8.20
N GLN A 90 8.68 8.98 7.75
CA GLN A 90 7.98 8.46 6.58
C GLN A 90 6.49 8.29 6.86
N LEU A 91 6.12 7.81 8.05
CA LEU A 91 4.72 7.73 8.49
C LEU A 91 4.10 9.13 8.57
N TYR A 92 4.85 10.11 9.05
CA TYR A 92 4.43 11.51 9.08
C TYR A 92 4.08 12.07 7.71
N CYS A 93 4.95 11.84 6.73
CA CYS A 93 4.73 12.26 5.35
C CYS A 93 3.50 11.56 4.74
N THR A 94 3.36 10.25 4.92
CA THR A 94 2.21 9.49 4.42
C THR A 94 0.89 10.01 4.99
N VAL A 95 0.87 10.34 6.27
CA VAL A 95 -0.32 10.87 6.95
C VAL A 95 -0.67 12.28 6.47
N ILE A 96 0.32 13.15 6.26
CA ILE A 96 0.09 14.48 5.67
C ILE A 96 -0.43 14.35 4.24
N GLY A 97 0.16 13.46 3.44
CA GLY A 97 -0.29 13.17 2.08
C GLY A 97 -1.74 12.67 2.05
N GLY A 98 -2.09 11.74 2.94
CA GLY A 98 -3.46 11.25 3.11
C GLY A 98 -4.46 12.34 3.49
N LEU A 99 -4.07 13.26 4.37
CA LEU A 99 -4.93 14.39 4.77
C LEU A 99 -5.17 15.37 3.61
N VAL A 100 -4.12 15.67 2.82
CA VAL A 100 -4.25 16.52 1.63
C VAL A 100 -5.15 15.82 0.60
N PHE A 101 -4.98 14.50 0.39
CA PHE A 101 -5.81 13.73 -0.52
C PHE A 101 -7.28 13.69 -0.07
N ALA A 102 -7.54 13.52 1.23
CA ALA A 102 -8.89 13.61 1.78
C ALA A 102 -9.53 15.00 1.54
N ALA A 103 -8.76 16.08 1.71
CA ALA A 103 -9.23 17.42 1.39
C ALA A 103 -9.55 17.61 -0.11
N LEU A 104 -8.74 17.03 -0.99
CA LEU A 104 -8.98 17.04 -2.44
C LEU A 104 -10.24 16.26 -2.82
N ILE A 105 -10.48 15.08 -2.23
CA ILE A 105 -11.71 14.31 -2.46
C ILE A 105 -12.92 15.09 -1.99
N LEU A 106 -12.88 15.68 -0.80
CA LEU A 106 -13.97 16.52 -0.29
C LEU A 106 -14.23 17.71 -1.21
N PHE A 107 -13.18 18.34 -1.74
CA PHE A 107 -13.32 19.42 -2.71
C PHE A 107 -13.92 18.93 -4.03
N ALA A 108 -13.49 17.78 -4.53
CA ALA A 108 -14.04 17.16 -5.75
C ALA A 108 -15.53 16.83 -5.58
N SER A 109 -15.93 16.25 -4.45
CA SER A 109 -17.34 15.98 -4.13
C SER A 109 -18.18 17.25 -4.09
N LEU A 110 -17.69 18.31 -3.44
CA LEU A 110 -18.38 19.61 -3.42
C LEU A 110 -18.45 20.25 -4.82
N PHE A 111 -17.38 20.15 -5.61
CA PHE A 111 -17.30 20.69 -6.96
C PHE A 111 -18.28 20.00 -7.91
N HIS A 112 -18.29 18.67 -7.93
CA HIS A 112 -19.22 17.88 -8.75
C HIS A 112 -20.67 18.02 -8.29
N TYR A 113 -20.91 18.41 -7.04
CA TYR A 113 -22.26 18.68 -6.57
C TYR A 113 -22.76 20.10 -6.91
N HIS A 114 -21.95 21.14 -6.66
CA HIS A 114 -22.40 22.53 -6.76
C HIS A 114 -22.06 23.23 -8.08
N LYS A 115 -21.03 22.78 -8.81
CA LYS A 115 -20.54 23.45 -10.03
C LYS A 115 -20.71 22.59 -11.27
N ALA A 116 -20.40 21.30 -11.19
CA ALA A 116 -20.37 20.40 -12.34
C ALA A 116 -21.19 19.12 -12.07
N ALA A 117 -22.50 19.29 -11.89
CA ALA A 117 -23.43 18.18 -11.67
C ALA A 117 -23.51 17.26 -12.91
N PRO A 118 -23.17 15.97 -12.79
CA PRO A 118 -23.27 15.03 -13.90
C PRO A 118 -24.74 14.78 -14.27
N LYS A 119 -25.00 14.55 -15.57
CA LYS A 119 -26.33 14.20 -16.07
C LYS A 119 -26.60 12.70 -15.84
N LEU A 120 -27.89 12.31 -15.82
CA LEU A 120 -28.29 10.91 -15.59
C LEU A 120 -27.69 9.93 -16.63
N ALA A 121 -27.54 10.36 -17.88
CA ALA A 121 -26.94 9.56 -18.95
C ALA A 121 -25.49 9.15 -18.64
N TRP A 122 -24.73 9.98 -17.92
CA TRP A 122 -23.36 9.65 -17.50
C TRP A 122 -23.33 8.54 -16.46
N PHE A 123 -24.30 8.50 -15.53
CA PHE A 123 -24.41 7.44 -14.54
C PHE A 123 -24.93 6.11 -15.09
N GLN A 124 -25.62 6.16 -16.24
CA GLN A 124 -26.20 4.98 -16.89
C GLN A 124 -25.27 4.34 -17.92
N ASP A 125 -24.13 4.96 -18.20
CA ASP A 125 -23.08 4.39 -19.05
C ASP A 125 -22.29 3.32 -18.27
N VAL A 126 -22.88 2.12 -18.18
CA VAL A 126 -22.33 0.99 -17.45
C VAL A 126 -21.06 0.46 -18.12
N GLU A 127 -20.96 0.56 -19.44
CA GLU A 127 -19.79 0.10 -20.20
C GLU A 127 -18.57 0.95 -19.87
N SER A 128 -18.72 2.28 -19.93
CA SER A 128 -17.64 3.21 -19.56
C SER A 128 -17.26 3.06 -18.08
N MET A 129 -18.26 2.98 -17.18
CA MET A 129 -18.00 2.77 -15.75
C MET A 129 -17.23 1.46 -15.51
N LEU A 130 -17.68 0.35 -16.09
CA LEU A 130 -17.05 -0.95 -15.88
C LEU A 130 -15.62 -0.95 -16.43
N ASN A 131 -15.42 -0.42 -17.63
CA ASN A 131 -14.11 -0.33 -18.26
C ASN A 131 -13.13 0.51 -17.43
N ASP A 132 -13.57 1.69 -16.99
CA ASP A 132 -12.74 2.58 -16.17
C ASP A 132 -12.45 2.00 -14.77
N HIS A 133 -13.38 1.26 -14.16
CA HIS A 133 -13.13 0.63 -12.86
C HIS A 133 -12.22 -0.60 -13.00
N LEU A 134 -12.41 -1.44 -14.00
CA LEU A 134 -11.60 -2.65 -14.20
C LEU A 134 -10.21 -2.34 -14.75
N ALA A 135 -10.09 -1.60 -15.85
CA ALA A 135 -8.77 -1.29 -16.40
C ALA A 135 -8.13 -0.11 -15.70
N GLY A 136 -8.89 0.94 -15.39
CA GLY A 136 -8.37 2.14 -14.75
C GLY A 136 -8.09 1.91 -13.26
N LEU A 137 -9.12 1.68 -12.45
CA LEU A 137 -8.97 1.62 -10.99
C LEU A 137 -8.28 0.33 -10.51
N LEU A 138 -8.72 -0.83 -11.01
CA LEU A 138 -8.16 -2.13 -10.61
C LEU A 138 -6.87 -2.45 -11.38
N GLY A 139 -6.82 -2.14 -12.68
CA GLY A 139 -5.65 -2.38 -13.53
C GLY A 139 -4.50 -1.37 -13.31
N LEU A 140 -4.74 -0.06 -13.46
CA LEU A 140 -3.70 0.96 -13.35
C LEU A 140 -3.52 1.50 -11.92
N GLY A 141 -4.62 1.69 -11.19
CA GLY A 141 -4.66 2.47 -9.94
C GLY A 141 -4.21 1.74 -8.69
N SER A 142 -4.66 0.48 -8.48
CA SER A 142 -4.68 -0.06 -7.12
C SER A 142 -4.05 -1.44 -6.90
N LEU A 143 -3.76 -2.26 -7.92
CA LEU A 143 -3.44 -3.68 -7.62
C LEU A 143 -2.24 -4.34 -8.32
N SER A 144 -1.68 -3.81 -9.42
CA SER A 144 -0.56 -4.49 -10.10
C SER A 144 0.63 -3.59 -10.39
N LEU A 145 0.57 -2.60 -11.28
CA LEU A 145 1.80 -1.94 -11.77
C LEU A 145 2.43 -0.99 -10.75
N SER A 146 1.63 -0.09 -10.17
CA SER A 146 2.15 0.86 -9.17
C SER A 146 2.58 0.14 -7.89
N TRP A 147 1.75 -0.79 -7.40
CA TRP A 147 2.04 -1.55 -6.19
C TRP A 147 3.19 -2.55 -6.38
N VAL A 148 3.27 -3.29 -7.49
CA VAL A 148 4.42 -4.15 -7.79
C VAL A 148 5.68 -3.31 -8.00
N GLY A 149 5.58 -2.15 -8.65
CA GLY A 149 6.69 -1.22 -8.76
C GLY A 149 7.22 -0.81 -7.39
N HIS A 150 6.34 -0.39 -6.48
CA HIS A 150 6.71 -0.10 -5.08
C HIS A 150 7.29 -1.34 -4.38
N GLN A 151 6.67 -2.51 -4.51
CA GLN A 151 7.15 -3.73 -3.87
C GLN A 151 8.55 -4.12 -4.36
N VAL A 152 8.79 -4.07 -5.67
CA VAL A 152 10.04 -4.50 -6.30
C VAL A 152 11.17 -3.51 -6.04
N HIS A 153 10.89 -2.21 -6.06
CA HIS A 153 11.91 -1.17 -5.94
C HIS A 153 12.13 -0.65 -4.51
N VAL A 154 11.14 -0.81 -3.61
CA VAL A 154 11.20 -0.28 -2.24
C VAL A 154 11.07 -1.39 -1.21
N SER A 155 9.94 -2.11 -1.19
CA SER A 155 9.69 -3.09 -0.13
C SER A 155 10.67 -4.25 -0.12
N LEU A 156 11.00 -4.81 -1.28
CA LEU A 156 11.86 -5.99 -1.39
C LEU A 156 13.30 -5.73 -0.92
N PRO A 157 14.01 -4.69 -1.40
CA PRO A 157 15.35 -4.37 -0.92
C PRO A 157 15.38 -4.11 0.60
N VAL A 158 14.45 -3.29 1.10
CA VAL A 158 14.41 -2.92 2.52
C VAL A 158 14.12 -4.13 3.41
N ASN A 159 13.17 -5.00 3.03
CA ASN A 159 12.86 -6.19 3.83
C ASN A 159 13.97 -7.24 3.81
N GLN A 160 14.76 -7.33 2.74
CA GLN A 160 15.95 -8.19 2.76
C GLN A 160 16.97 -7.74 3.82
N PHE A 161 17.24 -6.44 3.92
CA PHE A 161 18.12 -5.91 4.97
C PHE A 161 17.54 -6.13 6.38
N LEU A 162 16.23 -5.88 6.56
CA LEU A 162 15.55 -6.12 7.82
C LEU A 162 15.56 -7.61 8.23
N ASN A 163 15.49 -8.52 7.26
CA ASN A 163 15.53 -9.97 7.52
C ASN A 163 16.95 -10.47 7.85
N VAL A 164 17.99 -9.77 7.39
CA VAL A 164 19.39 -10.04 7.76
C VAL A 164 19.73 -9.41 9.13
N GLY A 165 18.84 -8.61 9.71
CA GLY A 165 19.02 -8.00 11.02
C GLY A 165 19.85 -6.72 10.99
N VAL A 166 19.91 -6.02 9.86
CA VAL A 166 20.51 -4.68 9.76
C VAL A 166 19.65 -3.69 10.53
N ASP A 167 20.28 -2.81 11.31
CA ASP A 167 19.58 -1.75 12.04
C ASP A 167 18.82 -0.85 11.04
N PRO A 168 17.53 -0.54 11.28
CA PRO A 168 16.74 0.33 10.41
C PRO A 168 17.39 1.68 10.04
N LYS A 169 18.29 2.20 10.89
CA LYS A 169 19.00 3.47 10.67
C LYS A 169 20.18 3.35 9.71
N GLU A 170 20.73 2.16 9.54
CA GLU A 170 21.84 1.89 8.61
C GLU A 170 21.34 1.50 7.22
N ILE A 171 20.04 1.21 7.08
CA ILE A 171 19.44 0.88 5.80
C ILE A 171 19.39 2.16 4.93
N PRO A 172 19.93 2.10 3.68
CA PRO A 172 19.79 3.19 2.72
C PRO A 172 18.33 3.58 2.53
N PHE A 173 18.06 4.88 2.34
CA PHE A 173 16.69 5.31 2.10
C PHE A 173 16.14 4.75 0.78
N PRO A 174 14.80 4.56 0.67
CA PRO A 174 14.16 4.05 -0.56
C PRO A 174 14.57 4.75 -1.86
N HIS A 175 14.84 6.05 -1.82
CA HIS A 175 15.25 6.81 -3.01
C HIS A 175 16.66 6.48 -3.49
N GLU A 176 17.55 6.01 -2.59
CA GLU A 176 18.90 5.59 -2.95
C GLU A 176 18.87 4.29 -3.76
N PHE A 177 17.95 3.37 -3.47
CA PHE A 177 17.76 2.15 -4.27
C PHE A 177 17.28 2.44 -5.70
N ILE A 178 16.50 3.51 -5.89
CA ILE A 178 16.01 3.92 -7.22
C ILE A 178 17.13 4.59 -8.02
N LEU A 179 17.93 5.44 -7.38
CA LEU A 179 18.97 6.22 -8.04
C LEU A 179 20.25 5.40 -8.26
N ASN A 180 20.59 4.50 -7.34
CA ASN A 180 21.81 3.70 -7.40
C ASN A 180 21.50 2.25 -7.76
N ARG A 181 21.64 1.94 -9.06
CA ARG A 181 21.44 0.60 -9.59
C ARG A 181 22.41 -0.43 -8.98
N ASP A 182 23.61 -0.02 -8.59
CA ASP A 182 24.63 -0.96 -8.11
C ASP A 182 24.23 -1.59 -6.76
N LEU A 183 23.46 -0.86 -5.93
CA LEU A 183 22.88 -1.40 -4.68
C LEU A 183 21.84 -2.48 -4.97
N LEU A 184 20.97 -2.26 -5.97
CA LEU A 184 19.98 -3.26 -6.38
C LEU A 184 20.62 -4.48 -7.03
N VAL A 185 21.68 -4.29 -7.83
CA VAL A 185 22.40 -5.38 -8.49
C VAL A 185 23.10 -6.30 -7.48
N GLN A 186 23.60 -5.75 -6.37
CA GLN A 186 24.20 -6.55 -5.30
C GLN A 186 23.18 -7.49 -4.63
N LEU A 187 21.94 -7.04 -4.46
CA LEU A 187 20.86 -7.85 -3.87
C LEU A 187 20.24 -8.81 -4.89
N TYR A 188 20.06 -8.33 -6.12
CA TYR A 188 19.36 -9.01 -7.20
C TYR A 188 20.16 -8.85 -8.50
N PRO A 189 20.99 -9.85 -8.87
CA PRO A 189 21.84 -9.80 -10.06
C PRO A 189 21.05 -9.55 -11.36
N SER A 190 19.78 -9.97 -11.41
CA SER A 190 18.86 -9.74 -12.53
C SER A 190 18.67 -8.28 -12.93
N PHE A 191 18.89 -7.31 -12.03
CA PHE A 191 18.76 -5.88 -12.34
C PHE A 191 19.89 -5.33 -13.21
N ALA A 192 21.00 -6.07 -13.38
CA ALA A 192 22.10 -5.65 -14.25
C ALA A 192 21.68 -5.60 -15.73
N GLU A 193 20.79 -6.50 -16.14
CA GLU A 193 20.23 -6.60 -17.50
C GLU A 193 19.18 -5.49 -17.80
N GLY A 194 18.73 -4.77 -16.77
CA GLY A 194 17.79 -3.66 -16.88
C GLY A 194 16.40 -4.08 -17.40
N ALA A 195 15.80 -3.23 -18.23
CA ALA A 195 14.49 -3.47 -18.84
C ALA A 195 14.56 -4.27 -20.17
N THR A 196 15.75 -4.64 -20.63
CA THR A 196 15.91 -5.36 -21.91
C THR A 196 15.23 -6.74 -21.94
N PRO A 197 15.22 -7.55 -20.84
CA PRO A 197 14.52 -8.84 -20.81
C PRO A 197 12.99 -8.70 -20.85
N PHE A 198 12.46 -7.55 -20.42
CA PHE A 198 11.02 -7.28 -20.46
C PHE A 198 10.52 -7.12 -21.91
N PHE A 199 11.18 -6.28 -22.71
CA PHE A 199 10.79 -6.03 -24.11
C PHE A 199 11.13 -7.19 -25.06
N THR A 200 12.08 -8.04 -24.69
CA THR A 200 12.46 -9.24 -25.46
C THR A 200 11.68 -10.50 -25.08
N LEU A 201 10.69 -10.37 -24.16
CA LEU A 201 9.87 -11.46 -23.64
C LEU A 201 10.66 -12.59 -22.94
N ASN A 202 11.90 -12.33 -22.52
CA ASN A 202 12.74 -13.28 -21.79
C ASN A 202 12.49 -13.17 -20.28
N TRP A 203 11.29 -13.55 -19.85
CA TRP A 203 10.82 -13.32 -18.48
C TRP A 203 11.43 -14.24 -17.41
N SER A 204 12.15 -15.29 -17.82
CA SER A 204 12.88 -16.16 -16.90
C SER A 204 14.01 -15.45 -16.15
N LYS A 205 14.49 -14.31 -16.67
CA LYS A 205 15.55 -13.50 -16.05
C LYS A 205 15.11 -12.77 -14.77
N TYR A 206 13.80 -12.59 -14.57
CA TYR A 206 13.23 -11.99 -13.35
C TYR A 206 12.87 -13.04 -12.28
N ALA A 207 13.47 -14.23 -12.31
CA ALA A 207 13.17 -15.27 -11.33
C ALA A 207 13.70 -14.93 -9.92
N ASP A 208 14.69 -14.04 -9.82
CA ASP A 208 15.37 -13.70 -8.57
C ASP A 208 14.53 -12.78 -7.69
N ASN A 209 13.80 -11.83 -8.30
CA ASN A 209 12.93 -10.87 -7.60
C ASN A 209 11.45 -11.31 -7.60
N LEU A 210 11.02 -12.13 -8.57
CA LEU A 210 9.65 -12.64 -8.68
C LEU A 210 9.67 -14.17 -8.56
N THR A 211 9.55 -14.68 -7.34
CA THR A 211 9.62 -16.13 -7.04
C THR A 211 8.23 -16.77 -6.93
N PHE A 212 8.16 -18.10 -7.05
CA PHE A 212 6.97 -18.91 -6.76
C PHE A 212 7.36 -20.05 -5.82
N ARG A 213 7.78 -19.69 -4.61
CA ARG A 213 8.21 -20.68 -3.61
C ARG A 213 7.01 -21.34 -2.94
N GLY A 214 5.92 -20.60 -2.74
CA GLY A 214 4.69 -21.12 -2.18
C GLY A 214 4.87 -21.56 -0.74
N GLY A 215 5.05 -20.60 0.18
CA GLY A 215 5.25 -20.89 1.59
C GLY A 215 5.47 -19.65 2.45
N LEU A 216 5.98 -19.87 3.66
CA LEU A 216 6.29 -18.81 4.62
C LEU A 216 7.80 -18.56 4.67
N ASP A 217 8.18 -17.32 4.91
CA ASP A 217 9.54 -16.93 5.21
C ASP A 217 9.91 -17.40 6.63
N PRO A 218 10.96 -18.20 6.82
CA PRO A 218 11.35 -18.74 8.12
C PRO A 218 11.77 -17.67 9.12
N VAL A 219 12.18 -16.48 8.66
CA VAL A 219 12.60 -15.38 9.54
C VAL A 219 11.40 -14.58 10.05
N THR A 220 10.43 -14.30 9.19
CA THR A 220 9.31 -13.42 9.51
C THR A 220 8.02 -14.16 9.85
N GLY A 221 7.91 -15.44 9.50
CA GLY A 221 6.68 -16.23 9.60
C GLY A 221 5.55 -15.75 8.67
N GLY A 222 5.81 -14.76 7.82
CA GLY A 222 4.88 -14.21 6.83
C GLY A 222 5.06 -14.82 5.44
N LEU A 223 4.20 -14.44 4.50
CA LEU A 223 4.38 -14.81 3.09
C LEU A 223 5.64 -14.14 2.52
N TRP A 224 6.31 -14.82 1.60
CA TRP A 224 7.43 -14.24 0.86
C TRP A 224 6.96 -13.02 0.07
N LEU A 225 7.57 -11.85 0.32
CA LEU A 225 7.24 -10.63 -0.45
C LEU A 225 7.55 -10.80 -1.95
N THR A 226 8.53 -11.63 -2.31
CA THR A 226 8.85 -11.98 -3.70
C THR A 226 7.76 -12.83 -4.34
N ASP A 227 7.10 -13.68 -3.55
CA ASP A 227 5.91 -14.42 -3.99
C ASP A 227 4.69 -13.51 -4.01
N THR A 228 4.54 -12.51 -3.12
CA THR A 228 3.46 -11.53 -3.21
C THR A 228 3.60 -10.65 -4.46
N GLY A 229 4.82 -10.19 -4.77
CA GLY A 229 5.14 -9.44 -5.99
C GLY A 229 4.98 -10.25 -7.27
N ARG A 230 5.12 -11.59 -7.20
CA ARG A 230 4.79 -12.50 -8.31
C ARG A 230 3.35 -13.00 -8.27
N SER A 231 2.67 -13.04 -7.15
CA SER A 231 1.25 -13.38 -7.07
C SER A 231 0.42 -12.24 -7.66
N THR A 232 0.87 -11.00 -7.50
CA THR A 232 0.44 -9.88 -8.35
C THR A 232 0.92 -9.99 -9.81
N ARG A 233 1.70 -11.02 -10.17
CA ARG A 233 1.90 -11.50 -11.55
C ARG A 233 0.90 -12.58 -11.97
N ASN A 234 0.24 -13.29 -11.06
CA ASN A 234 -1.08 -13.84 -11.38
C ASN A 234 -2.05 -12.67 -11.60
N ASN A 235 -1.90 -11.54 -10.89
CA ASN A 235 -2.61 -10.30 -11.25
C ASN A 235 -2.01 -9.55 -12.46
N LEU A 236 -0.79 -9.87 -12.96
CA LEU A 236 -0.27 -9.44 -14.27
C LEU A 236 -0.57 -10.47 -15.37
N ALA A 237 -1.14 -11.63 -15.04
CA ALA A 237 -1.91 -12.43 -15.98
C ALA A 237 -3.34 -11.88 -16.00
N GLU A 238 -3.88 -11.50 -14.83
CA GLU A 238 -5.13 -10.75 -14.75
C GLU A 238 -5.04 -9.35 -15.35
N CYS A 239 -3.89 -8.67 -15.48
CA CYS A 239 -3.89 -7.35 -16.13
C CYS A 239 -4.13 -7.42 -17.64
N PRO A 240 -3.39 -8.22 -18.41
CA PRO A 240 -3.80 -8.60 -19.75
C PRO A 240 -5.21 -9.17 -19.73
N GLU A 241 -5.59 -10.06 -18.81
CA GLU A 241 -6.93 -10.66 -18.80
C GLU A 241 -8.05 -9.67 -18.46
N ILE A 242 -7.86 -8.70 -17.58
CA ILE A 242 -8.81 -7.64 -17.18
C ILE A 242 -8.87 -6.59 -18.29
N ILE A 243 -7.72 -6.24 -18.88
CA ILE A 243 -7.66 -5.38 -20.07
C ILE A 243 -8.32 -6.10 -21.28
N TYR A 244 -8.08 -7.40 -21.46
CA TYR A 244 -8.69 -8.23 -22.50
C TYR A 244 -10.17 -8.42 -22.25
N VAL A 245 -10.60 -8.72 -21.02
CA VAL A 245 -12.01 -8.84 -20.62
C VAL A 245 -12.72 -7.51 -20.84
N ASN A 246 -12.08 -6.38 -20.55
CA ASN A 246 -12.59 -5.07 -20.94
C ASN A 246 -12.73 -4.92 -22.46
N HIS A 247 -11.75 -5.36 -23.25
CA HIS A 247 -11.89 -5.35 -24.72
C HIS A 247 -13.00 -6.28 -25.24
N VAL A 248 -13.31 -7.38 -24.54
CA VAL A 248 -14.41 -8.30 -24.89
C VAL A 248 -15.79 -7.71 -24.54
N VAL A 249 -15.89 -6.88 -23.50
CA VAL A 249 -17.14 -6.15 -23.18
C VAL A 249 -17.46 -5.06 -24.24
N VAL A 250 -16.46 -4.63 -25.01
CA VAL A 250 -16.60 -3.60 -26.07
C VAL A 250 -17.04 -4.20 -27.41
N ASP A 251 -17.10 -5.53 -27.57
CA ASP A 251 -17.64 -6.15 -28.77
C ASP A 251 -19.17 -6.03 -28.78
N PRO A 252 -19.77 -5.27 -29.73
CA PRO A 252 -21.18 -4.98 -29.71
C PRO A 252 -21.96 -6.25 -30.07
N PHE A 253 -22.80 -6.72 -29.15
CA PHE A 253 -23.98 -7.47 -29.58
C PHE A 253 -24.74 -6.57 -30.58
N PRO A 254 -25.03 -7.05 -31.81
CA PRO A 254 -25.72 -6.23 -32.79
C PRO A 254 -27.10 -5.90 -32.22
N TYR A 255 -27.30 -4.62 -31.94
CA TYR A 255 -28.60 -4.06 -31.58
C TYR A 255 -29.42 -4.01 -32.86
N ASP A 256 -30.19 -5.08 -33.13
CA ASP A 256 -31.18 -5.06 -34.21
C ASP A 256 -32.34 -4.10 -33.85
N PRO A 257 -32.87 -3.33 -34.81
CA PRO A 257 -33.75 -2.19 -34.58
C PRO A 257 -35.17 -2.53 -34.09
#